data_AF-A0AA42P9J7-F1
#
_entry.id   AF-A0AA42P9J7-F1
#
_cell.length_a   1.000
_cell.length_b   1.000
_cell.length_c   1.000
_cell.angle_alpha   90.00
_cell.angle_beta   90.00
_cell.angle_gamma   90.00
#
_symmetry.space_group_name_H-M   'P 1'
#
loop_
_entity.id
_entity.type
_entity.pdbx_description
1 polymer ?
#
loop_
_entity_poly.entity_id
_entity_poly.type
_entity_poly.pdbx_seq_one_letter_code
_entity_poly.pdbx_strand_id
1 'polypeptide(L)'
;MKVLKEVTLFKNHGGKTGDWKIQAVVAETRELNPPAHLVISHTKVIGGAAVTKEVPVEGKNIGRANQTTPAQQAVMELDSRVNKQLDKGYVRTLEEASAPATNALGLEKPMLAHPIDKVKPEAIDWDNAFAQPKLDGHRCLFKGGVLYSRNGKVINLPHIVEAIEARGLADLHLDGELYIHGMLLQDIGSLVKKPREESRKLQYHIYDVVAPLPYEQRRQLIEDRINNTEAPVLRVDTAKVGNRAGLTVMHKTWLAAGYEGSILRHGMAPYETDKRSSSLLKVKDFSDAEAIVIAVERGTPNGEFEVPVWTLQMPCGRTFKATAHGNAQQKHAQWEMRHTYMGRPLTYQHFGHSKDGIPLLPVALRWREDV
;
A
#
# COMPACT_ATOMS: atom_id res chain seq x y z
N MET A 1 9.92 -34.47 7.56
CA MET A 1 10.48 -33.14 7.21
C MET A 1 11.08 -32.57 8.47
N LYS A 2 12.32 -32.08 8.39
CA LYS A 2 13.03 -31.49 9.52
C LYS A 2 12.80 -29.99 9.57
N VAL A 3 12.42 -29.45 10.72
CA VAL A 3 12.34 -27.99 10.94
C VAL A 3 13.75 -27.46 11.20
N LEU A 4 14.18 -26.50 10.38
CA LEU A 4 15.47 -25.81 10.51
C LEU A 4 15.37 -24.59 11.43
N LYS A 5 14.27 -23.86 11.32
CA LYS A 5 14.00 -22.64 12.09
C LYS A 5 12.50 -22.38 12.13
N GLU A 6 12.03 -21.88 13.27
CA GLU A 6 10.64 -21.51 13.47
C GLU A 6 10.57 -20.16 14.19
N VAL A 7 9.62 -19.31 13.79
CA VAL A 7 9.29 -18.06 14.48
C VAL A 7 7.79 -17.88 14.50
N THR A 8 7.24 -17.50 15.66
CA THR A 8 5.87 -17.04 15.83
C THR A 8 5.89 -15.57 16.23
N LEU A 9 5.02 -14.77 15.61
CA LEU A 9 4.80 -13.37 15.92
C LEU A 9 3.32 -13.12 16.17
N PHE A 10 3.01 -12.05 16.88
CA PHE A 10 1.64 -11.69 17.27
C PHE A 10 1.28 -10.29 16.79
N LYS A 11 -0.01 -10.03 16.55
CA LYS A 11 -0.50 -8.69 16.22
C LYS A 11 -1.94 -8.52 16.69
N ASN A 12 -2.24 -7.34 17.22
CA ASN A 12 -3.61 -6.91 17.51
C ASN A 12 -4.29 -6.34 16.27
N HIS A 13 -5.48 -6.87 16.00
CA HIS A 13 -6.34 -6.57 14.87
C HIS A 13 -7.59 -5.78 15.30
N GLY A 14 -7.42 -4.75 16.12
CA GLY A 14 -8.52 -3.90 16.59
C GLY A 14 -9.35 -4.57 17.69
N GLY A 15 -8.68 -5.05 18.74
CA GLY A 15 -9.27 -5.67 19.93
C GLY A 15 -9.19 -7.19 19.97
N LYS A 16 -8.62 -7.83 18.94
CA LYS A 16 -8.37 -9.28 18.89
C LYS A 16 -6.93 -9.55 18.50
N THR A 17 -6.24 -10.41 19.23
CA THR A 17 -4.86 -10.78 18.94
C THR A 17 -4.82 -12.05 18.09
N GLY A 18 -4.15 -11.98 16.94
CA GLY A 18 -3.85 -13.12 16.08
C GLY A 18 -2.36 -13.45 16.09
N ASP A 19 -2.02 -14.64 15.58
CA ASP A 19 -0.65 -15.09 15.43
C ASP A 19 -0.28 -15.30 13.95
N TRP A 20 1.01 -15.13 13.67
CA TRP A 20 1.64 -15.44 12.40
C TRP A 20 2.87 -16.29 12.67
N LYS A 21 2.86 -17.53 12.17
CA LYS A 21 3.92 -18.51 12.36
C LYS A 21 4.58 -18.82 11.03
N ILE A 22 5.91 -18.91 11.04
CA ILE A 22 6.71 -19.33 9.88
C ILE A 22 7.72 -20.40 10.29
N GLN A 23 7.82 -21.45 9.48
CA GLN A 23 8.80 -22.51 9.64
C GLN A 23 9.59 -22.67 8.34
N ALA A 24 10.91 -22.76 8.45
CA ALA A 24 11.77 -23.25 7.38
C ALA A 24 11.94 -24.75 7.59
N VAL A 25 11.45 -25.54 6.65
CA VAL A 25 11.49 -27.01 6.71
C VAL A 25 12.26 -27.57 5.53
N VAL A 26 12.91 -28.71 5.75
CA VAL A 26 13.66 -29.42 4.72
C VAL A 26 13.24 -30.88 4.67
N ALA A 27 13.21 -31.46 3.47
CA ALA A 27 12.93 -32.87 3.31
C ALA A 27 14.02 -33.72 3.99
N GLU A 28 13.62 -34.80 4.65
CA GLU A 28 14.57 -35.76 5.25
C GLU A 28 14.91 -36.81 4.20
N THR A 29 15.90 -36.51 3.37
CA THR A 29 16.38 -37.40 2.31
C THR A 29 17.90 -37.54 2.41
N ARG A 30 18.47 -38.52 1.70
CA ARG A 30 19.93 -38.69 1.56
C ARG A 30 20.53 -37.80 0.46
N GLU A 31 19.74 -36.91 -0.14
CA GLU A 31 20.20 -36.03 -1.21
C GLU A 31 21.14 -34.94 -0.66
N LEU A 32 22.08 -34.49 -1.49
CA LEU A 32 23.04 -33.46 -1.10
C LEU A 32 22.38 -32.09 -0.88
N ASN A 33 21.31 -31.80 -1.63
CA ASN A 33 20.54 -30.55 -1.56
C ASN A 33 19.04 -30.86 -1.48
N PRO A 34 18.56 -31.35 -0.33
CA PRO A 34 17.17 -31.73 -0.18
C PRO A 34 16.22 -30.53 -0.40
N PRO A 35 15.03 -30.75 -0.99
CA PRO A 35 14.03 -29.71 -1.17
C PRO A 35 13.67 -29.03 0.15
N ALA A 36 13.55 -27.69 0.13
CA ALA A 36 13.19 -26.88 1.28
C ALA A 36 11.88 -26.11 1.03
N HIS A 37 11.11 -25.88 2.09
CA HIS A 37 9.85 -25.15 2.05
C HIS A 37 9.79 -24.15 3.20
N LEU A 38 9.01 -23.09 2.99
CA LEU A 38 8.49 -22.24 4.06
C LEU A 38 7.04 -22.60 4.30
N VAL A 39 6.73 -23.04 5.52
CA VAL A 39 5.35 -23.24 5.98
C VAL A 39 4.95 -21.99 6.75
N ILE A 40 3.94 -21.27 6.27
CA ILE A 40 3.47 -20.02 6.87
C ILE A 40 2.02 -20.22 7.28
N SER A 41 1.72 -20.03 8.55
CA SER A 41 0.37 -20.10 9.10
C SER A 41 0.01 -18.76 9.73
N HIS A 42 -1.26 -18.37 9.65
CA HIS A 42 -1.75 -17.19 10.37
C HIS A 42 -3.20 -17.34 10.82
N THR A 43 -3.49 -16.74 11.98
CA THR A 43 -4.83 -16.63 12.55
C THR A 43 -5.18 -15.16 12.75
N LYS A 44 -6.47 -14.82 12.68
CA LYS A 44 -6.96 -13.48 13.10
C LYS A 44 -7.18 -13.37 14.60
N VAL A 45 -7.42 -14.52 15.24
CA VAL A 45 -7.64 -14.68 16.66
C VAL A 45 -6.91 -15.96 17.04
N ILE A 46 -6.08 -15.90 18.08
CA ILE A 46 -5.36 -17.07 18.58
C ILE A 46 -6.34 -18.20 18.90
N GLY A 47 -6.01 -19.41 18.44
CA GLY A 47 -6.87 -20.59 18.54
C GLY A 47 -8.01 -20.65 17.51
N GLY A 48 -8.17 -19.64 16.66
CA GLY A 48 -9.11 -19.65 15.55
C GLY A 48 -8.62 -20.46 14.35
N ALA A 49 -9.46 -20.52 13.30
CA ALA A 49 -9.11 -21.20 12.05
C ALA A 49 -7.87 -20.55 11.40
N ALA A 50 -6.82 -21.35 11.24
CA ALA A 50 -5.58 -20.93 10.61
C ALA A 50 -5.66 -21.03 9.09
N VAL A 51 -5.04 -20.06 8.41
CA VAL A 51 -4.78 -20.14 6.97
C VAL A 51 -3.30 -20.43 6.77
N THR A 52 -3.02 -21.61 6.23
CA THR A 52 -1.66 -22.10 5.99
C THR A 52 -1.32 -22.05 4.52
N LYS A 53 -0.08 -21.64 4.21
CA LYS A 53 0.51 -21.67 2.88
C LYS A 53 1.92 -22.25 2.95
N GLU A 54 2.21 -23.17 2.04
CA GLU A 54 3.55 -23.67 1.81
C GLU A 54 4.17 -22.96 0.61
N VAL A 55 5.46 -22.64 0.70
CA VAL A 55 6.22 -21.99 -0.37
C VAL A 55 7.50 -22.78 -0.61
N PRO A 56 7.67 -23.45 -1.76
CA PRO A 56 8.93 -24.10 -2.08
C PRO A 56 10.05 -23.06 -2.20
N VAL A 57 11.25 -23.43 -1.78
CA VAL A 57 12.43 -22.57 -1.81
C VAL A 57 13.55 -23.27 -2.56
N GLU A 58 14.06 -22.60 -3.58
CA GLU A 58 15.21 -23.04 -4.37
C GLU A 58 16.47 -22.30 -3.90
N GLY A 59 17.64 -22.92 -4.08
CA GLY A 59 18.91 -22.25 -3.87
C GLY A 59 19.11 -21.08 -4.84
N LYS A 60 19.87 -20.05 -4.45
CA LYS A 60 20.17 -18.88 -5.30
C LYS A 60 21.65 -18.81 -5.65
N ASN A 61 21.94 -18.12 -6.75
CA ASN A 61 23.30 -17.86 -7.25
C ASN A 61 24.16 -19.13 -7.44
N ILE A 62 23.54 -20.25 -7.84
CA ILE A 62 24.22 -21.52 -8.05
C ILE A 62 25.44 -21.32 -8.99
N GLY A 63 26.61 -21.78 -8.55
CA GLY A 63 27.87 -21.63 -9.30
C GLY A 63 28.61 -20.30 -9.09
N ARG A 64 28.16 -19.44 -8.18
CA ARG A 64 28.88 -18.22 -7.75
C ARG A 64 29.36 -18.34 -6.30
N ALA A 65 30.31 -17.49 -5.90
CA ALA A 65 30.86 -17.49 -4.54
C ALA A 65 29.81 -17.27 -3.44
N ASN A 66 28.69 -16.62 -3.77
CA ASN A 66 27.57 -16.37 -2.86
C ASN A 66 26.38 -17.32 -3.10
N GLN A 67 26.64 -18.54 -3.58
CA GLN A 67 25.60 -19.56 -3.75
C GLN A 67 24.97 -19.96 -2.41
N THR A 68 23.68 -20.27 -2.43
CA THR A 68 22.95 -20.80 -1.27
C THR A 68 22.28 -22.11 -1.62
N THR A 69 22.29 -23.07 -0.69
CA THR A 69 21.47 -24.29 -0.80
C THR A 69 20.00 -23.97 -0.54
N PRO A 70 19.03 -24.82 -0.94
CA PRO A 70 17.62 -24.65 -0.60
C PRO A 70 17.38 -24.42 0.91
N ALA A 71 18.06 -25.18 1.76
CA ALA A 71 17.98 -25.05 3.21
C ALA A 71 18.49 -23.69 3.73
N GLN A 72 19.66 -23.24 3.25
CA GLN A 72 20.22 -21.94 3.60
C GLN A 72 19.31 -20.80 3.13
N GLN A 73 18.84 -20.89 1.89
CA GLN A 73 17.94 -19.90 1.31
C GLN A 73 16.61 -19.84 2.07
N ALA A 74 16.07 -20.98 2.53
CA ALA A 74 14.85 -21.02 3.33
C ALA A 74 15.00 -20.27 4.66
N VAL A 75 16.13 -20.45 5.37
CA VAL A 75 16.41 -19.72 6.61
C VAL A 75 16.54 -18.21 6.35
N MET A 76 17.27 -17.81 5.30
CA MET A 76 17.43 -16.40 4.93
C MET A 76 16.11 -15.73 4.54
N GLU A 77 15.26 -16.43 3.78
CA GLU A 77 13.93 -15.91 3.43
C GLU A 77 12.99 -15.86 4.62
N LEU A 78 13.06 -16.82 5.54
CA LEU A 78 12.34 -16.77 6.80
C LEU A 78 12.68 -15.49 7.57
N ASP A 79 13.97 -15.21 7.78
CA ASP A 79 14.42 -14.01 8.50
C ASP A 79 13.99 -12.72 7.81
N SER A 80 14.08 -12.66 6.48
CA SER A 80 13.56 -11.52 5.71
C SER A 80 12.06 -11.32 5.91
N ARG A 81 11.26 -12.39 5.95
CA ARG A 81 9.81 -12.33 6.16
C ARG A 81 9.46 -11.94 7.60
N VAL A 82 10.19 -12.46 8.59
CA VAL A 82 10.06 -12.05 10.01
C VAL A 82 10.27 -10.54 10.13
N ASN A 83 11.37 -10.00 9.60
CA ASN A 83 11.64 -8.57 9.64
C ASN A 83 10.55 -7.75 8.95
N LYS A 84 10.03 -8.22 7.81
CA LYS A 84 8.88 -7.56 7.13
C LYS A 84 7.59 -7.59 7.95
N GLN A 85 7.37 -8.60 8.78
CA GLN A 85 6.21 -8.67 9.67
C GLN A 85 6.39 -7.74 10.87
N LEU A 86 7.60 -7.70 11.46
CA LEU A 86 7.94 -6.73 12.51
C LEU A 86 7.73 -5.28 12.03
N ASP A 87 8.17 -4.94 10.81
CA ASP A 87 7.93 -3.64 10.16
C ASP A 87 6.42 -3.30 10.03
N LYS A 88 5.53 -4.30 10.03
CA LYS A 88 4.06 -4.10 9.98
C LYS A 88 3.42 -3.98 11.37
N GLY A 89 4.24 -3.96 12.44
CA GLY A 89 3.82 -3.93 13.83
C GLY A 89 3.39 -5.30 14.37
N TYR A 90 3.93 -6.40 13.82
CA TYR A 90 3.93 -7.65 14.57
C TYR A 90 5.00 -7.58 15.66
N VAL A 91 4.78 -8.32 16.73
CA VAL A 91 5.65 -8.35 17.91
C VAL A 91 5.96 -9.80 18.30
N ARG A 92 6.96 -10.00 19.16
CA ARG A 92 7.43 -11.35 19.51
C ARG A 92 6.66 -11.97 20.66
N THR A 93 5.96 -11.16 21.45
CA THR A 93 5.22 -11.61 22.63
C THR A 93 3.75 -11.24 22.57
N LEU A 94 2.91 -12.04 23.24
CA LEU A 94 1.47 -11.82 23.39
C LEU A 94 1.15 -10.53 24.18
N GLU A 95 1.99 -10.23 25.17
CA GLU A 95 1.87 -9.05 26.02
C GLU A 95 2.05 -7.77 25.18
N GLU A 96 3.14 -7.69 24.39
CA GLU A 96 3.38 -6.58 23.46
C GLU A 96 2.23 -6.43 22.44
N ALA A 97 1.61 -7.54 22.04
CA ALA A 97 0.55 -7.50 21.03
C ALA A 97 -0.73 -6.92 21.60
N SER A 98 -0.96 -7.05 22.90
CA SER A 98 -2.17 -6.56 23.57
C SER A 98 -2.20 -5.03 23.70
N ALA A 99 -1.06 -4.36 23.49
CA ALA A 99 -0.97 -2.91 23.43
C ALA A 99 -1.74 -2.33 22.21
N PRO A 100 -2.13 -1.03 22.24
CA PRO A 100 -2.74 -0.36 21.10
C PRO A 100 -1.87 -0.48 19.83
N ALA A 101 -2.50 -0.59 18.66
CA ALA A 101 -1.82 -0.79 17.39
C ALA A 101 -0.94 0.42 17.01
N THR A 102 0.30 0.39 17.44
CA THR A 102 1.33 1.39 17.12
C THR A 102 2.25 0.86 16.01
N ASN A 103 3.10 1.74 15.47
CA ASN A 103 4.13 1.40 14.51
C ASN A 103 5.46 1.03 15.22
N ALA A 104 6.53 0.83 14.46
CA ALA A 104 7.83 0.43 15.02
C ALA A 104 8.43 1.43 16.04
N LEU A 105 7.92 2.66 16.11
CA LEU A 105 8.34 3.70 17.07
C LEU A 105 7.38 3.83 18.26
N GLY A 106 6.37 2.96 18.38
CA GLY A 106 5.31 3.13 19.38
C GLY A 106 4.35 4.29 19.06
N LEU A 107 4.36 4.81 17.83
CA LEU A 107 3.50 5.92 17.40
C LEU A 107 2.26 5.40 16.66
N GLU A 108 1.16 6.13 16.71
CA GLU A 108 -0.08 5.76 16.03
C GLU A 108 0.11 5.70 14.50
N LYS A 109 -0.53 4.70 13.89
CA LYS A 109 -0.54 4.53 12.44
C LYS A 109 -1.66 5.34 11.79
N PRO A 110 -1.44 5.80 10.55
CA PRO A 110 -2.47 6.55 9.86
C PRO A 110 -3.73 5.74 9.53
N MET A 111 -4.85 6.46 9.41
CA MET A 111 -6.11 6.00 8.83
C MET A 111 -5.97 5.73 7.33
N LEU A 112 -6.70 4.75 6.80
CA LEU A 112 -6.60 4.30 5.41
C LEU A 112 -7.91 4.48 4.66
N ALA A 113 -7.82 4.84 3.38
CA ALA A 113 -9.00 5.11 2.56
C ALA A 113 -9.62 3.83 1.94
N HIS A 114 -10.95 3.73 1.92
CA HIS A 114 -11.67 2.80 1.04
C HIS A 114 -11.81 3.36 -0.38
N PRO A 115 -11.78 2.53 -1.44
CA PRO A 115 -12.28 2.97 -2.75
C PRO A 115 -13.75 3.39 -2.64
N ILE A 116 -14.15 4.52 -3.24
CA ILE A 116 -15.53 5.02 -3.16
C ILE A 116 -16.55 4.03 -3.75
N ASP A 117 -16.17 3.24 -4.75
CA ASP A 117 -16.98 2.18 -5.37
C ASP A 117 -17.25 0.98 -4.44
N LYS A 118 -16.56 0.90 -3.30
CA LYS A 118 -16.77 -0.14 -2.28
C LYS A 118 -17.71 0.31 -1.15
N VAL A 119 -18.24 1.52 -1.22
CA VAL A 119 -19.18 2.07 -0.23
C VAL A 119 -20.50 2.37 -0.91
N LYS A 120 -21.60 2.00 -0.26
CA LYS A 120 -22.94 2.27 -0.77
C LYS A 120 -23.18 3.79 -0.82
N PRO A 121 -23.71 4.36 -1.92
CA PRO A 121 -23.93 5.80 -2.03
C PRO A 121 -24.74 6.41 -0.88
N GLU A 122 -25.71 5.66 -0.34
CA GLU A 122 -26.60 6.09 0.74
C GLU A 122 -25.91 6.13 2.11
N ALA A 123 -24.73 5.51 2.23
CA ALA A 123 -23.93 5.55 3.45
C ALA A 123 -23.00 6.78 3.52
N ILE A 124 -22.97 7.61 2.48
CA ILE A 124 -22.17 8.84 2.46
C ILE A 124 -23.00 9.97 3.07
N ASP A 125 -22.50 10.54 4.16
CA ASP A 125 -23.06 11.73 4.80
C ASP A 125 -22.59 12.98 4.05
N TRP A 126 -23.43 13.48 3.14
CA TRP A 126 -23.14 14.67 2.34
C TRP A 126 -23.25 15.99 3.10
N ASP A 127 -23.97 16.02 4.23
CA ASP A 127 -24.05 17.23 5.07
C ASP A 127 -22.71 17.54 5.74
N ASN A 128 -21.92 16.49 5.96
CA ASN A 128 -20.59 16.53 6.57
C ASN A 128 -19.49 16.00 5.65
N ALA A 129 -19.57 16.27 4.34
CA ALA A 129 -18.61 15.78 3.35
C ALA A 129 -17.62 16.86 2.88
N PHE A 130 -16.34 16.48 2.84
CA PHE A 130 -15.22 17.33 2.46
C PHE A 130 -14.32 16.62 1.45
N ALA A 131 -14.01 17.29 0.35
CA ALA A 131 -13.16 16.79 -0.71
C ALA A 131 -11.78 17.46 -0.68
N GLN A 132 -10.74 16.69 -0.99
CA GLN A 132 -9.35 17.14 -1.10
C GLN A 132 -8.71 16.54 -2.37
N PRO A 133 -7.73 17.20 -3.00
CA PRO A 133 -6.91 16.55 -4.02
C PRO A 133 -6.16 15.36 -3.40
N LYS A 134 -6.09 14.26 -4.16
CA LYS A 134 -5.22 13.14 -3.79
C LYS A 134 -3.81 13.43 -4.31
N LEU A 135 -2.86 13.52 -3.37
CA LEU A 135 -1.45 13.73 -3.69
C LEU A 135 -0.76 12.39 -3.96
N ASP A 136 0.07 12.33 -5.02
CA ASP A 136 0.94 11.18 -5.31
C ASP A 136 2.34 11.44 -4.73
N GLY A 137 2.43 11.39 -3.40
CA GLY A 137 3.64 11.71 -2.66
C GLY A 137 4.05 10.60 -1.68
N HIS A 138 4.85 10.97 -0.68
CA HIS A 138 5.25 10.06 0.38
C HIS A 138 4.58 10.43 1.71
N ARG A 139 3.61 9.62 2.12
CA ARG A 139 2.89 9.82 3.39
C ARG A 139 3.84 9.99 4.56
N CYS A 140 3.57 11.02 5.36
CA CYS A 140 4.37 11.40 6.52
C CYS A 140 3.43 11.84 7.64
N LEU A 141 3.77 11.44 8.85
CA LEU A 141 3.13 11.92 10.07
C LEU A 141 4.17 12.70 10.89
N PHE A 142 3.68 13.61 11.73
CA PHE A 142 4.49 14.35 12.68
C PHE A 142 3.93 14.18 14.08
N LYS A 143 4.78 13.88 15.08
CA LYS A 143 4.42 13.92 16.49
C LYS A 143 5.66 14.26 17.32
N GLY A 144 5.59 15.31 18.14
CA GLY A 144 6.63 15.65 19.12
C GLY A 144 8.03 15.81 18.52
N GLY A 145 8.15 16.58 17.43
CA GLY A 145 9.44 16.82 16.74
C GLY A 145 9.89 15.70 15.80
N VAL A 146 9.17 14.59 15.74
CA VAL A 146 9.54 13.43 14.91
C VAL A 146 8.63 13.32 13.68
N LEU A 147 9.23 13.36 12.49
CA LEU A 147 8.58 12.95 11.25
C LEU A 147 8.75 11.45 11.06
N TYR A 148 7.67 10.77 10.69
CA TYR A 148 7.70 9.32 10.50
C TYR A 148 6.75 8.84 9.40
N SER A 149 7.17 7.77 8.72
CA SER A 149 6.35 7.07 7.72
C SER A 149 5.28 6.22 8.38
N ARG A 150 4.29 5.76 7.60
CA ARG A 150 3.23 4.84 8.06
C ARG A 150 3.73 3.67 8.93
N ASN A 151 4.87 3.07 8.60
CA ASN A 151 5.39 1.91 9.31
C ASN A 151 6.30 2.26 10.50
N GLY A 152 6.46 3.55 10.84
CA GLY A 152 7.32 3.98 11.93
C GLY A 152 8.79 4.06 11.53
N LYS A 153 9.11 4.34 10.27
CA LYS A 153 10.48 4.75 9.92
C LYS A 153 10.60 6.26 10.08
N VAL A 154 11.57 6.71 10.87
CA VAL A 154 11.91 8.12 11.04
C VAL A 154 12.30 8.71 9.68
N ILE A 155 11.82 9.92 9.41
CA ILE A 155 12.14 10.69 8.20
C ILE A 155 12.95 11.92 8.63
N ASN A 156 14.17 12.06 8.11
CA ASN A 156 15.07 13.15 8.49
C ASN A 156 14.93 14.33 7.51
N LEU A 157 14.05 15.28 7.83
CA LEU A 157 13.83 16.53 7.07
C LEU A 157 13.73 17.71 8.05
N PRO A 158 14.87 18.23 8.56
CA PRO A 158 14.86 19.25 9.63
C PRO A 158 14.14 20.53 9.22
N HIS A 159 14.25 20.95 7.96
CA HIS A 159 13.55 22.14 7.45
C HIS A 159 12.02 22.02 7.52
N ILE A 160 11.47 20.80 7.49
CA ILE A 160 10.04 20.56 7.71
C ILE A 160 9.72 20.65 9.21
N VAL A 161 10.52 20.03 10.08
CA VAL A 161 10.32 20.05 11.54
C VAL A 161 10.35 21.48 12.06
N GLU A 162 11.39 22.24 11.72
CA GLU A 162 11.54 23.66 12.09
C GLU A 162 10.35 24.50 11.62
N ALA A 163 9.86 24.25 10.41
CA ALA A 163 8.72 24.96 9.84
C ALA A 163 7.36 24.57 10.46
N ILE A 164 7.22 23.36 10.99
CA ILE A 164 6.04 22.93 11.78
C ILE A 164 6.07 23.64 13.14
N GLU A 165 7.23 23.66 13.80
CA GLU A 165 7.41 24.31 15.11
C GLU A 165 7.19 25.82 15.03
N ALA A 166 7.77 26.49 14.04
CA ALA A 166 7.61 27.93 13.82
C ALA A 166 6.16 28.35 13.57
N ARG A 167 5.30 27.44 13.08
CA ARG A 167 3.86 27.67 12.87
C ARG A 167 2.99 27.35 14.08
N GLY A 168 3.59 26.96 15.21
CA GLY A 168 2.83 26.59 16.41
C GLY A 168 1.96 25.34 16.19
N LEU A 169 2.48 24.37 15.43
CA LEU A 169 1.81 23.09 15.17
C LEU A 169 2.46 21.92 15.92
N ALA A 170 3.48 22.20 16.74
CA ALA A 170 4.27 21.19 17.45
C ALA A 170 3.44 20.37 18.46
N ASP A 171 2.35 20.94 18.97
CA ASP A 171 1.37 20.32 19.86
C ASP A 171 0.45 19.31 19.16
N LEU A 172 0.37 19.35 17.83
CA LEU A 172 -0.52 18.51 17.05
C LEU A 172 0.16 17.24 16.56
N HIS A 173 -0.64 16.17 16.43
CA HIS A 173 -0.25 14.96 15.72
C HIS A 173 -0.73 15.08 14.26
N LEU A 174 0.14 15.52 13.36
CA LEU A 174 -0.22 15.84 11.98
C LEU A 174 -0.13 14.60 11.07
N ASP A 175 -1.02 14.52 10.09
CA ASP A 175 -1.02 13.50 9.02
C ASP A 175 -1.10 14.20 7.65
N GLY A 176 -0.15 13.90 6.79
CA GLY A 176 0.03 14.59 5.52
C GLY A 176 0.86 13.81 4.51
N GLU A 177 1.25 14.51 3.45
CA GLU A 177 2.06 13.96 2.37
C GLU A 177 3.32 14.81 2.14
N LEU A 178 4.48 14.18 2.05
CA LEU A 178 5.67 14.83 1.48
C LEU A 178 5.52 14.85 -0.03
N TYR A 179 5.49 16.04 -0.61
CA TYR A 179 5.04 16.24 -1.97
C TYR A 179 5.77 17.40 -2.65
N ILE A 180 5.97 17.27 -3.95
CA ILE A 180 6.40 18.34 -4.86
C ILE A 180 5.50 18.21 -6.09
N HIS A 181 4.73 19.24 -6.40
CA HIS A 181 3.78 19.19 -7.50
C HIS A 181 4.48 18.91 -8.84
N GLY A 182 3.92 17.99 -9.63
CA GLY A 182 4.49 17.54 -10.91
C GLY A 182 5.71 16.62 -10.81
N MET A 183 6.26 16.37 -9.62
CA MET A 183 7.35 15.40 -9.44
C MET A 183 6.80 13.98 -9.28
N LEU A 184 7.49 12.99 -9.87
CA LEU A 184 7.07 11.59 -9.73
C LEU A 184 7.27 11.08 -8.31
N LEU A 185 6.37 10.19 -7.87
CA LEU A 185 6.45 9.47 -6.60
C LEU A 185 7.82 8.82 -6.35
N GLN A 186 8.43 8.21 -7.36
CA GLN A 186 9.73 7.55 -7.23
C GLN A 186 10.85 8.56 -6.89
N ASP A 187 10.81 9.73 -7.51
CA ASP A 187 11.78 10.81 -7.31
C ASP A 187 11.61 11.42 -5.90
N ILE A 188 10.35 11.69 -5.50
CA ILE A 188 10.01 12.11 -4.12
C ILE A 188 10.51 11.08 -3.11
N GLY A 189 10.19 9.80 -3.32
CA GLY A 189 10.60 8.71 -2.45
C GLY A 189 12.12 8.58 -2.34
N SER A 190 12.88 8.91 -3.40
CA SER A 190 14.34 8.99 -3.34
C SER A 190 14.81 10.12 -2.44
N LEU A 191 14.22 11.32 -2.54
CA LEU A 191 14.58 12.49 -1.73
C LEU A 191 14.28 12.31 -0.25
N VAL A 192 13.21 11.56 0.07
CA VAL A 192 12.83 11.22 1.45
C VAL A 192 13.79 10.19 2.05
N LYS A 193 14.14 9.14 1.28
CA LYS A 193 15.02 8.06 1.76
C LYS A 193 16.48 8.47 1.88
N LYS A 194 16.95 9.34 0.99
CA LYS A 194 18.33 9.84 0.94
C LYS A 194 18.31 11.37 0.83
N PRO A 195 18.15 12.07 1.96
CA PRO A 195 18.14 13.53 1.98
C PRO A 195 19.41 14.13 1.36
N ARG A 196 19.24 15.17 0.55
CA ARG A 196 20.27 15.95 -0.13
C ARG A 196 19.79 17.40 -0.27
N GLU A 197 20.58 18.28 -0.87
CA GLU A 197 20.23 19.69 -0.99
C GLU A 197 18.86 19.91 -1.64
N GLU A 198 18.53 19.14 -2.68
CA GLU A 198 17.25 19.20 -3.38
C GLU A 198 16.07 18.79 -2.49
N SER A 199 16.31 18.00 -1.43
CA SER A 199 15.27 17.62 -0.47
C SER A 199 14.71 18.83 0.28
N ARG A 200 15.40 19.98 0.32
CA ARG A 200 14.85 21.24 0.87
C ARG A 200 13.64 21.75 0.08
N LYS A 201 13.44 21.30 -1.16
CA LYS A 201 12.26 21.61 -1.97
C LYS A 201 11.04 20.77 -1.59
N LEU A 202 11.21 19.68 -0.84
CA LEU A 202 10.08 18.87 -0.38
C LEU A 202 9.18 19.73 0.51
N GLN A 203 7.89 19.66 0.24
CA GLN A 203 6.85 20.29 1.04
C GLN A 203 6.10 19.23 1.82
N TYR A 204 5.63 19.56 3.01
CA TYR A 204 4.72 18.76 3.80
C TYR A 204 3.30 19.33 3.68
N HIS A 205 2.45 18.60 2.98
CA HIS A 205 1.06 18.95 2.71
C HIS A 205 0.16 18.23 3.72
N ILE A 206 -0.27 18.95 4.75
CA ILE A 206 -1.08 18.44 5.86
C ILE A 206 -2.54 18.36 5.41
N TYR A 207 -3.16 17.18 5.58
CA TYR A 207 -4.58 16.98 5.22
C TYR A 207 -5.47 16.58 6.39
N ASP A 208 -4.90 16.18 7.54
CA ASP A 208 -5.64 15.77 8.73
C ASP A 208 -4.78 15.87 10.01
N VAL A 209 -5.44 15.71 11.16
CA VAL A 209 -4.82 15.60 12.48
C VAL A 209 -5.29 14.28 13.11
N VAL A 210 -4.40 13.55 13.78
CA VAL A 210 -4.77 12.36 14.56
C VAL A 210 -5.39 12.82 15.88
N ALA A 211 -6.72 12.79 15.97
CA ALA A 211 -7.45 13.20 17.16
C ALA A 211 -8.82 12.49 17.25
N PRO A 212 -9.37 12.31 18.47
CA PRO A 212 -10.68 11.71 18.69
C PRO A 212 -11.84 12.69 18.41
N LEU A 213 -11.76 13.44 17.31
CA LEU A 213 -12.72 14.47 16.91
C LEU A 213 -13.24 14.21 15.49
N PRO A 214 -14.46 14.65 15.10
CA PRO A 214 -14.92 14.65 13.72
C PRO A 214 -13.99 15.41 12.78
N TYR A 215 -13.97 15.06 11.49
CA TYR A 215 -13.01 15.63 10.53
C TYR A 215 -13.09 17.16 10.42
N GLU A 216 -14.29 17.74 10.44
CA GLU A 216 -14.45 19.20 10.37
C GLU A 216 -13.70 19.92 11.50
N GLN A 217 -13.80 19.40 12.73
CA GLN A 217 -13.10 19.95 13.89
C GLN A 217 -11.59 19.73 13.79
N ARG A 218 -11.14 18.57 13.32
CA ARG A 218 -9.71 18.29 13.09
C ARG A 218 -9.10 19.23 12.05
N ARG A 219 -9.85 19.54 10.99
CA ARG A 219 -9.46 20.48 9.93
C ARG A 219 -9.34 21.91 10.48
N GLN A 220 -10.23 22.33 11.37
CA GLN A 220 -10.16 23.66 12.00
C GLN A 220 -8.89 23.84 12.84
N LEU A 221 -8.37 22.78 13.48
CA LEU A 221 -7.12 22.84 14.26
C LEU A 221 -5.90 23.31 13.44
N ILE A 222 -5.92 23.11 12.11
CA ILE A 222 -4.83 23.50 11.20
C ILE A 222 -5.20 24.70 10.31
N GLU A 223 -6.48 24.94 10.05
CA GLU A 223 -6.94 25.99 9.13
C GLU A 223 -6.60 27.39 9.64
N ASP A 224 -6.73 27.63 10.95
CA ASP A 224 -6.45 28.94 11.55
C ASP A 224 -4.95 29.19 11.75
N ARG A 225 -4.12 28.15 11.67
CA ARG A 225 -2.67 28.21 11.95
C ARG A 225 -1.79 28.21 10.70
N ILE A 226 -2.36 27.88 9.53
CA ILE A 226 -1.60 27.75 8.27
C ILE A 226 -2.24 28.60 7.17
N ASN A 227 -1.51 29.62 6.73
CA ASN A 227 -1.75 30.28 5.44
C ASN A 227 -0.95 29.53 4.34
N ASN A 228 -1.61 29.16 3.24
CA ASN A 228 -0.98 28.42 2.13
C ASN A 228 -0.02 29.28 1.27
N THR A 229 0.56 30.32 1.85
CA THR A 229 1.44 31.28 1.17
C THR A 229 2.91 30.97 1.37
N GLU A 230 3.26 30.09 2.31
CA GLU A 230 4.65 29.86 2.72
C GLU A 230 5.00 28.37 2.75
N ALA A 231 5.88 27.94 1.85
CA ALA A 231 6.54 26.63 1.94
C ALA A 231 7.48 26.59 3.18
N PRO A 232 7.85 25.40 3.70
CA PRO A 232 7.57 24.08 3.17
C PRO A 232 6.39 23.36 3.83
N VAL A 233 5.65 23.98 4.75
CA VAL A 233 4.47 23.36 5.40
C VAL A 233 3.20 24.02 4.91
N LEU A 234 2.34 23.26 4.25
CA LEU A 234 1.11 23.71 3.61
C LEU A 234 -0.06 22.86 4.10
N ARG A 235 -1.28 23.40 4.10
CA ARG A 235 -2.49 22.59 4.25
C ARG A 235 -3.03 22.21 2.88
N VAL A 236 -3.62 21.03 2.76
CA VAL A 236 -4.28 20.62 1.54
C VAL A 236 -5.59 21.37 1.36
N ASP A 237 -5.78 21.99 0.20
CA ASP A 237 -7.01 22.70 -0.14
C ASP A 237 -8.21 21.76 -0.01
N THR A 238 -9.19 22.19 0.79
CA THR A 238 -10.33 21.36 1.19
C THR A 238 -11.64 22.07 0.85
N ALA A 239 -12.50 21.40 0.10
CA ALA A 239 -13.81 21.92 -0.29
C ALA A 239 -14.93 21.13 0.38
N LYS A 240 -15.91 21.80 1.00
CA LYS A 240 -17.15 21.15 1.45
C LYS A 240 -18.00 20.80 0.23
N VAL A 241 -18.49 19.57 0.13
CA VAL A 241 -19.26 19.07 -1.02
C VAL A 241 -20.60 18.50 -0.57
N GLY A 242 -21.71 19.02 -1.09
CA GLY A 242 -23.06 18.60 -0.67
C GLY A 242 -23.66 17.44 -1.45
N ASN A 243 -22.97 16.91 -2.47
CA ASN A 243 -23.45 15.76 -3.25
C ASN A 243 -22.36 15.18 -4.17
N ARG A 244 -22.68 14.04 -4.80
CA ARG A 244 -21.81 13.34 -5.76
C ARG A 244 -21.44 14.17 -6.99
N ALA A 245 -22.33 15.03 -7.47
CA ALA A 245 -22.06 15.87 -8.63
C ALA A 245 -20.98 16.92 -8.29
N GLY A 246 -21.09 17.59 -7.15
CA GLY A 246 -20.07 18.52 -6.65
C GLY A 246 -18.71 17.86 -6.46
N LEU A 247 -18.68 16.66 -5.87
CA LEU A 247 -17.44 15.86 -5.77
C LEU A 247 -16.84 15.55 -7.15
N THR A 248 -17.68 15.22 -8.13
CA THR A 248 -17.23 14.88 -9.49
C THR A 248 -16.63 16.09 -10.21
N VAL A 249 -17.20 17.28 -10.02
CA VAL A 249 -16.63 18.53 -10.55
C VAL A 249 -15.24 18.77 -9.95
N MET A 250 -15.11 18.70 -8.62
CA MET A 250 -13.81 18.87 -7.94
C MET A 250 -12.79 17.82 -8.41
N HIS A 251 -13.22 16.56 -8.57
CA HIS A 251 -12.36 15.48 -9.06
C HIS A 251 -11.74 15.81 -10.43
N LYS A 252 -12.57 16.23 -11.39
CA LYS A 252 -12.12 16.61 -12.72
C LYS A 252 -11.18 17.81 -12.69
N THR A 253 -11.47 18.82 -11.87
CA THR A 253 -10.60 19.99 -11.70
C THR A 253 -9.21 19.59 -11.21
N TRP A 254 -9.13 18.73 -10.19
CA TRP A 254 -7.83 18.30 -9.66
C TRP A 254 -7.07 17.37 -10.60
N LEU A 255 -7.75 16.49 -11.34
CA LEU A 255 -7.11 15.71 -12.39
C LEU A 255 -6.51 16.62 -13.48
N ALA A 256 -7.26 17.64 -13.92
CA ALA A 256 -6.77 18.62 -14.89
C ALA A 256 -5.59 19.44 -14.35
N ALA A 257 -5.55 19.67 -13.04
CA ALA A 257 -4.42 20.29 -12.35
C ALA A 257 -3.26 19.33 -12.07
N GLY A 258 -3.29 18.08 -12.53
CA GLY A 258 -2.16 17.13 -12.40
C GLY A 258 -2.07 16.41 -11.05
N TYR A 259 -3.10 16.46 -10.22
CA TYR A 259 -3.19 15.63 -9.02
C TYR A 259 -3.57 14.18 -9.35
N GLU A 260 -3.31 13.27 -8.42
CA GLU A 260 -3.59 11.85 -8.58
C GLU A 260 -5.10 11.56 -8.71
N GLY A 261 -5.93 12.37 -8.05
CA GLY A 261 -7.38 12.15 -7.97
C GLY A 261 -7.96 12.92 -6.80
N SER A 262 -8.87 12.31 -6.04
CA SER A 262 -9.45 12.97 -4.86
C SER A 262 -9.59 12.05 -3.66
N ILE A 263 -9.65 12.68 -2.50
CA ILE A 263 -10.04 12.07 -1.23
C ILE A 263 -11.36 12.73 -0.80
N LEU A 264 -12.33 11.92 -0.39
CA LEU A 264 -13.56 12.35 0.25
C LEU A 264 -13.51 11.92 1.71
N ARG A 265 -13.76 12.85 2.62
CA ARG A 265 -13.92 12.62 4.05
C ARG A 265 -15.34 12.96 4.44
N HIS A 266 -16.05 12.08 5.12
CA HIS A 266 -17.46 12.32 5.44
C HIS A 266 -17.89 11.80 6.81
N GLY A 267 -18.94 12.39 7.36
CA GLY A 267 -19.54 11.97 8.62
C GLY A 267 -18.77 12.40 9.87
N MET A 268 -19.28 11.94 11.02
CA MET A 268 -18.85 12.40 12.36
C MET A 268 -17.87 11.46 13.07
N ALA A 269 -17.40 10.42 12.41
CA ALA A 269 -16.46 9.47 13.01
C ALA A 269 -15.12 10.15 13.38
N PRO A 270 -14.51 9.78 14.53
CA PRO A 270 -13.19 10.26 14.90
C PRO A 270 -12.10 9.71 13.95
N TYR A 271 -10.85 10.12 14.16
CA TYR A 271 -9.74 9.54 13.41
C TYR A 271 -9.56 8.05 13.74
N GLU A 272 -9.62 7.16 12.75
CA GLU A 272 -9.52 5.71 12.95
C GLU A 272 -8.12 5.15 12.59
N THR A 273 -7.22 5.09 13.58
CA THR A 273 -5.84 4.59 13.50
C THR A 273 -5.73 3.13 12.98
N ASP A 274 -4.80 2.88 12.04
CA ASP A 274 -4.56 1.60 11.32
C ASP A 274 -5.81 0.92 10.71
N LYS A 275 -6.93 1.65 10.60
CA LYS A 275 -8.19 1.12 10.06
C LYS A 275 -8.42 1.66 8.67
N ARG A 276 -8.94 0.79 7.79
CA ARG A 276 -9.53 1.25 6.53
C ARG A 276 -10.93 1.76 6.84
N SER A 277 -11.05 3.08 6.85
CA SER A 277 -12.23 3.77 7.34
C SER A 277 -13.27 3.94 6.24
N SER A 278 -14.55 3.73 6.57
CA SER A 278 -15.66 4.04 5.69
C SER A 278 -15.92 5.54 5.56
N SER A 279 -15.39 6.36 6.48
CA SER A 279 -15.46 7.83 6.42
C SER A 279 -14.34 8.48 5.60
N LEU A 280 -13.36 7.70 5.13
CA LEU A 280 -12.26 8.16 4.29
C LEU A 280 -12.25 7.40 2.96
N LEU A 281 -12.64 8.06 1.86
CA LEU A 281 -12.80 7.44 0.56
C LEU A 281 -11.81 8.03 -0.46
N LYS A 282 -11.24 7.18 -1.31
CA LYS A 282 -10.45 7.62 -2.46
C LYS A 282 -11.31 7.56 -3.72
N VAL A 283 -11.29 8.64 -4.48
CA VAL A 283 -11.89 8.78 -5.81
C VAL A 283 -10.77 8.73 -6.82
N LYS A 284 -10.86 7.78 -7.73
CA LYS A 284 -9.86 7.51 -8.76
C LYS A 284 -10.61 7.24 -10.05
N ASP A 285 -10.24 7.96 -11.10
CA ASP A 285 -10.62 7.60 -12.45
C ASP A 285 -9.67 6.50 -12.91
N PHE A 286 -10.27 5.38 -13.26
CA PHE A 286 -9.56 4.31 -13.90
C PHE A 286 -9.79 4.42 -15.40
N SER A 287 -8.71 4.37 -16.19
CA SER A 287 -8.82 4.30 -17.64
C SER A 287 -8.73 2.85 -18.06
N ASP A 288 -9.69 2.41 -18.88
CA ASP A 288 -9.62 1.13 -19.57
C ASP A 288 -8.87 1.35 -20.89
N ALA A 289 -7.97 0.44 -21.21
CA ALA A 289 -7.24 0.39 -22.46
C ALA A 289 -7.08 -1.07 -22.92
N GLU A 290 -6.67 -1.26 -24.17
CA GLU A 290 -6.51 -2.58 -24.77
C GLU A 290 -5.05 -2.86 -25.12
N ALA A 291 -4.65 -4.10 -24.91
CA ALA A 291 -3.34 -4.60 -25.28
C ALA A 291 -3.45 -6.07 -25.72
N ILE A 292 -2.51 -6.51 -26.55
CA ILE A 292 -2.45 -7.88 -27.06
C ILE A 292 -1.60 -8.73 -26.12
N VAL A 293 -2.07 -9.93 -25.78
CA VAL A 293 -1.25 -10.91 -25.03
C VAL A 293 -0.17 -11.48 -25.95
N ILE A 294 1.11 -11.25 -25.61
CA ILE A 294 2.25 -11.72 -26.40
C ILE A 294 3.10 -12.78 -25.70
N ALA A 295 2.94 -12.93 -24.38
CA ALA A 295 3.59 -14.00 -23.62
C ALA A 295 2.83 -14.27 -22.32
N VAL A 296 3.10 -15.43 -21.74
CA VAL A 296 2.61 -15.83 -20.42
C VAL A 296 3.75 -16.42 -19.61
N GLU A 297 3.81 -16.04 -18.34
CA GLU A 297 4.72 -16.66 -17.36
C GLU A 297 3.94 -17.12 -16.13
N ARG A 298 4.55 -18.06 -15.40
CA ARG A 298 4.01 -18.57 -14.14
C ARG A 298 4.14 -17.49 -13.08
N GLY A 299 3.01 -17.00 -12.58
CA GLY A 299 2.94 -16.13 -11.41
C GLY A 299 3.08 -16.90 -10.10
N THR A 300 3.00 -16.18 -8.99
CA THR A 300 2.97 -16.79 -7.66
C THR A 300 1.66 -17.58 -7.46
N PRO A 301 1.71 -18.90 -7.21
CA PRO A 301 0.52 -19.70 -6.98
C PRO A 301 -0.28 -19.25 -5.75
N ASN A 302 -1.58 -19.51 -5.80
CA ASN A 302 -2.51 -19.28 -4.69
C ASN A 302 -3.10 -20.61 -4.20
N GLY A 303 -2.40 -21.25 -3.25
CA GLY A 303 -2.72 -22.62 -2.87
C GLY A 303 -2.35 -23.58 -4.00
N GLU A 304 -3.28 -24.46 -4.36
CA GLU A 304 -3.17 -25.35 -5.53
C GLU A 304 -3.38 -24.62 -6.87
N PHE A 305 -3.90 -23.40 -6.85
CA PHE A 305 -4.24 -22.65 -8.06
C PHE A 305 -3.01 -21.94 -8.65
N GLU A 306 -2.61 -22.39 -9.84
CA GLU A 306 -1.70 -21.66 -10.73
C GLU A 306 -2.28 -20.32 -11.17
N VAL A 307 -1.40 -19.32 -11.31
CA VAL A 307 -1.78 -17.94 -11.65
C VAL A 307 -0.98 -17.47 -12.86
N PRO A 308 -1.61 -17.18 -14.01
CA PRO A 308 -0.92 -16.60 -15.16
C PRO A 308 -0.56 -15.13 -14.90
N VAL A 309 0.63 -14.75 -15.34
CA VAL A 309 1.02 -13.35 -15.55
C VAL A 309 1.19 -13.13 -17.04
N TRP A 310 0.34 -12.29 -17.61
CA TRP A 310 0.34 -11.96 -19.03
C TRP A 310 1.35 -10.86 -19.31
N THR A 311 2.17 -11.04 -20.34
CA THR A 311 2.91 -9.94 -20.96
C THR A 311 2.04 -9.38 -22.08
N LEU A 312 1.67 -8.11 -21.93
CA LEU A 312 0.74 -7.39 -22.78
C LEU A 312 1.53 -6.37 -23.61
N GLN A 313 1.28 -6.34 -24.92
CA GLN A 313 1.83 -5.35 -25.84
C GLN A 313 0.78 -4.30 -26.18
N MET A 314 1.09 -3.03 -25.92
CA MET A 314 0.25 -1.89 -26.29
C MET A 314 0.38 -1.57 -27.78
N PRO A 315 -0.54 -0.80 -28.38
CA PRO A 315 -0.45 -0.36 -29.77
C PRO A 315 0.85 0.39 -30.11
N CYS A 316 1.47 1.06 -29.14
CA CYS A 316 2.77 1.72 -29.30
C CYS A 316 3.99 0.77 -29.29
N GLY A 317 3.76 -0.55 -29.22
CA GLY A 317 4.80 -1.60 -29.21
C GLY A 317 5.44 -1.88 -27.85
N ARG A 318 5.27 -0.99 -26.86
CA ARG A 318 5.76 -1.19 -25.49
C ARG A 318 4.99 -2.28 -24.76
N THR A 319 5.66 -2.96 -23.83
CA THR A 319 5.11 -4.12 -23.12
C THR A 319 5.07 -3.93 -21.62
N PHE A 320 4.06 -4.51 -20.97
CA PHE A 320 3.94 -4.54 -19.51
C PHE A 320 3.34 -5.86 -19.05
N LYS A 321 3.40 -6.12 -17.75
CA LYS A 321 2.87 -7.36 -17.15
C LYS A 321 1.64 -7.08 -16.31
N ALA A 322 0.64 -7.95 -16.42
CA ALA A 322 -0.53 -7.94 -15.57
C ALA A 322 -0.93 -9.36 -15.17
N THR A 323 -1.25 -9.55 -13.90
CA THR A 323 -1.83 -10.82 -13.43
C THR A 323 -3.20 -11.02 -14.05
N ALA A 324 -3.52 -12.27 -14.44
CA ALA A 324 -4.84 -12.65 -14.93
C ALA A 324 -5.98 -12.15 -14.04
N HIS A 325 -7.10 -11.80 -14.67
CA HIS A 325 -8.30 -11.30 -14.01
C HIS A 325 -9.13 -12.44 -13.41
N GLY A 326 -10.09 -12.11 -12.54
CA GLY A 326 -10.97 -13.08 -11.89
C GLY A 326 -10.48 -13.59 -10.52
N ASN A 327 -11.22 -14.53 -9.95
CA ASN A 327 -10.90 -15.21 -8.69
C ASN A 327 -9.83 -16.32 -8.89
N ALA A 328 -9.41 -16.99 -7.82
CA ALA A 328 -8.32 -17.98 -7.89
C ALA A 328 -8.60 -19.12 -8.88
N GLN A 329 -9.82 -19.66 -8.88
CA GLN A 329 -10.24 -20.73 -9.78
C GLN A 329 -10.29 -20.28 -11.24
N GLN A 330 -10.82 -19.08 -11.50
CA GLN A 330 -10.85 -18.48 -12.85
C GLN A 330 -9.45 -18.21 -13.40
N LYS A 331 -8.50 -17.82 -12.54
CA LYS A 331 -7.10 -17.65 -12.94
C LYS A 331 -6.44 -19.00 -13.25
N HIS A 332 -6.75 -20.04 -12.48
CA HIS A 332 -6.25 -21.38 -12.75
C HIS A 332 -6.75 -21.94 -14.08
N ALA A 333 -8.04 -21.80 -14.38
CA ALA A 333 -8.59 -22.19 -15.68
C ALA A 333 -7.92 -21.44 -16.83
N GLN A 334 -7.64 -20.14 -16.64
CA GLN A 334 -6.86 -19.35 -17.61
C GLN A 334 -5.42 -19.87 -17.75
N TRP A 335 -4.80 -20.40 -16.69
CA TRP A 335 -3.47 -21.01 -16.75
C TRP A 335 -3.48 -22.31 -17.54
N GLU A 336 -4.46 -23.18 -17.32
CA GLU A 336 -4.63 -24.43 -18.05
C GLU A 336 -4.79 -24.17 -19.55
N MET A 337 -5.62 -23.17 -19.90
CA MET A 337 -5.90 -22.77 -21.27
C MET A 337 -4.95 -21.69 -21.80
N ARG A 338 -3.84 -21.41 -21.14
CA ARG A 338 -3.03 -20.19 -21.39
C ARG A 338 -2.62 -19.95 -22.85
N HIS A 339 -2.40 -21.03 -23.59
CA HIS A 339 -2.00 -20.97 -24.99
C HIS A 339 -3.11 -20.45 -25.92
N THR A 340 -4.39 -20.60 -25.54
CA THR A 340 -5.54 -20.11 -26.34
C THR A 340 -5.74 -18.59 -26.23
N TYR A 341 -5.08 -17.95 -25.26
CA TYR A 341 -5.17 -16.51 -25.04
C TYR A 341 -4.06 -15.72 -25.74
N MET A 342 -3.06 -16.40 -26.30
CA MET A 342 -1.98 -15.77 -27.04
C MET A 342 -2.53 -15.05 -28.27
N GLY A 343 -2.10 -13.81 -28.48
CA GLY A 343 -2.57 -12.95 -29.56
C GLY A 343 -3.95 -12.32 -29.34
N ARG A 344 -4.68 -12.66 -28.27
CA ARG A 344 -6.00 -12.08 -28.00
C ARG A 344 -5.90 -10.68 -27.38
N PRO A 345 -6.82 -9.77 -27.75
CA PRO A 345 -6.98 -8.50 -27.05
C PRO A 345 -7.51 -8.71 -25.63
N LEU A 346 -6.89 -8.02 -24.68
CA LEU A 346 -7.29 -7.99 -23.28
C LEU A 346 -7.51 -6.54 -22.86
N THR A 347 -8.68 -6.27 -22.29
CA THR A 347 -8.96 -4.98 -21.65
C THR A 347 -8.29 -4.97 -20.29
N TYR A 348 -7.46 -3.96 -20.07
CA TYR A 348 -6.82 -3.70 -18.79
C TYR A 348 -7.16 -2.30 -18.32
N GLN A 349 -7.18 -2.16 -17.01
CA GLN A 349 -7.38 -0.91 -16.33
C GLN A 349 -6.04 -0.37 -15.85
N HIS A 350 -5.80 0.93 -15.95
CA HIS A 350 -4.57 1.54 -15.47
C HIS A 350 -4.80 2.93 -14.87
N PHE A 351 -3.73 3.43 -14.23
CA PHE A 351 -3.73 4.66 -13.47
C PHE A 351 -2.81 5.72 -14.10
N GLY A 352 -3.00 5.95 -15.41
CA GLY A 352 -2.06 6.73 -16.23
C GLY A 352 -0.83 5.92 -16.66
N HIS A 353 0.21 6.60 -17.12
CA HIS A 353 1.43 5.99 -17.67
C HIS A 353 2.69 6.57 -16.99
N SER A 354 3.75 5.78 -16.90
CA SER A 354 5.08 6.23 -16.45
C SER A 354 5.72 7.20 -17.45
N LYS A 355 6.88 7.78 -17.11
CA LYS A 355 7.73 8.54 -18.06
C LYS A 355 8.02 7.74 -19.33
N ASP A 356 8.23 6.44 -19.18
CA ASP A 356 8.45 5.50 -20.29
C ASP A 356 7.14 5.02 -20.92
N GLY A 357 6.03 5.72 -20.72
CA GLY A 357 4.71 5.42 -21.28
C GLY A 357 4.18 4.04 -20.92
N ILE A 358 4.62 3.43 -19.82
CA ILE A 358 4.15 2.12 -19.36
C ILE A 358 2.97 2.33 -18.39
N PRO A 359 1.86 1.60 -18.54
CA PRO A 359 0.70 1.74 -17.66
C PRO A 359 1.09 1.57 -16.19
N LEU A 360 0.63 2.50 -15.34
CA LEU A 360 0.84 2.43 -13.90
C LEU A 360 -0.26 1.61 -13.23
N LEU A 361 0.14 0.69 -12.35
CA LEU A 361 -0.75 -0.22 -11.63
C LEU A 361 -1.77 -0.95 -12.54
N PRO A 362 -1.31 -1.60 -13.64
CA PRO A 362 -2.22 -2.23 -14.57
C PRO A 362 -2.93 -3.43 -13.94
N VAL A 363 -4.24 -3.52 -14.17
CA VAL A 363 -5.08 -4.63 -13.71
C VAL A 363 -5.81 -5.17 -14.93
N ALA A 364 -5.60 -6.44 -15.28
CA ALA A 364 -6.42 -7.09 -16.28
C ALA A 364 -7.89 -7.11 -15.82
N LEU A 365 -8.82 -6.80 -16.72
CA LEU A 365 -10.26 -6.79 -16.39
C LEU A 365 -11.01 -7.94 -17.03
N ARG A 366 -10.90 -8.05 -18.37
CA ARG A 366 -11.68 -8.99 -19.18
C ARG A 366 -11.00 -9.24 -20.51
N TRP A 367 -11.24 -10.42 -21.09
CA TRP A 367 -10.96 -10.66 -22.50
C TRP A 367 -11.90 -9.81 -23.34
N ARG A 368 -11.42 -9.23 -24.43
CA ARG A 368 -12.32 -8.64 -25.42
C ARG A 368 -12.93 -9.78 -26.22
N GLU A 369 -14.25 -9.77 -26.30
CA GLU A 369 -15.02 -10.61 -27.19
C GLU A 369 -15.28 -9.78 -28.44
N ASP A 370 -14.74 -10.23 -29.57
CA ASP A 370 -15.18 -9.70 -30.86
C ASP A 370 -16.54 -10.36 -31.12
N VAL A 371 -17.60 -9.55 -31.07
CA VAL A 371 -18.94 -9.96 -31.52
C VAL A 371 -19.01 -9.83 -33.02
#